data_AF-A0A0D1Y8I7-F1
#
_entry.id   AF-A0A0D1Y8I7-F1
#
_cell.length_a   1.000
_cell.length_b   1.000
_cell.length_c   1.000
_cell.angle_alpha   90.00
_cell.angle_beta   90.00
_cell.angle_gamma   90.00
#
_symmetry.space_group_name_H-M   'P 1'
#
loop_
_entity.id
_entity.type
_entity.pdbx_description
1 polymer ?
#
loop_
_entity_poly.entity_id
_entity_poly.type
_entity_poly.pdbx_seq_one_letter_code
_entity_poly.pdbx_strand_id
1 'polypeptide(L)'
;MVVLTTTPRILAVLSTLPASTLSSLGLDPVPATPGAPIEHTILLAISKATQSSLNSLLRGTKVYTPPPPPKPEHSPEYVALMARLRKEEERREYAQLVSRKPGDIYLDTDDEDDISPSLVFNILLSIVMCAGTMFYLTRWWTNDGLRVLVSLGAAVLVGVAEVTVYAGYLRKVRQSKDKERSKREKKEFIGEYTGEGAEPDGHMESVDKLEIWGRGINGGMRRRVREKWDKEQESET
;
A
#
# COMPACT_ATOMS: atom_id res chain seq x y z
N MET A 1 0.79 -25.06 23.94
CA MET A 1 -0.64 -25.24 24.25
C MET A 1 -1.42 -24.13 23.56
N VAL A 2 -2.54 -24.43 22.90
CA VAL A 2 -3.31 -23.43 22.13
C VAL A 2 -4.16 -22.60 23.08
N VAL A 3 -4.07 -21.28 22.97
CA VAL A 3 -4.82 -20.32 23.78
C VAL A 3 -5.91 -19.70 22.91
N LEU A 4 -7.12 -19.61 23.46
CA LEU A 4 -8.31 -19.09 22.80
C LEU A 4 -8.82 -17.84 23.52
N THR A 5 -9.54 -16.98 22.80
CA THR A 5 -10.18 -15.79 23.36
C THR A 5 -11.46 -16.16 24.12
N THR A 6 -11.66 -15.60 25.32
CA THR A 6 -12.90 -15.75 26.08
C THR A 6 -14.09 -15.10 25.38
N THR A 7 -15.25 -15.76 25.40
CA THR A 7 -16.53 -15.23 24.91
C THR A 7 -17.48 -15.00 26.09
N PRO A 8 -18.51 -14.15 25.96
CA PRO A 8 -19.48 -13.93 27.03
C PRO A 8 -20.21 -15.21 27.48
N ARG A 9 -20.35 -16.19 26.58
CA ARG A 9 -20.91 -17.51 26.90
C ARG A 9 -20.01 -18.30 27.83
N ILE A 10 -18.71 -18.30 27.58
CA ILE A 10 -17.72 -18.96 28.45
C ILE A 10 -17.72 -18.29 29.83
N LEU A 11 -17.80 -16.95 29.87
CA LEU A 11 -17.88 -16.20 31.14
C LEU A 11 -19.14 -16.52 31.93
N ALA A 12 -20.30 -16.63 31.26
CA ALA A 12 -21.55 -17.03 31.89
C ALA A 12 -21.44 -18.44 32.51
N VAL A 13 -20.87 -19.40 31.78
CA VAL A 13 -20.67 -20.77 32.28
C VAL A 13 -19.69 -20.79 33.46
N LEU A 14 -18.60 -20.03 33.38
CA LEU A 14 -17.64 -19.88 34.49
C LEU A 14 -18.30 -19.32 35.75
N SER A 15 -19.26 -18.40 35.62
CA SER A 15 -19.98 -17.82 36.76
C SER A 15 -20.93 -18.81 37.47
N THR A 16 -21.34 -19.88 36.79
CA THR A 16 -22.25 -20.90 37.35
C THR A 16 -21.52 -22.05 38.06
N LEU A 17 -20.19 -22.14 37.93
CA LEU A 17 -19.40 -23.22 38.48
C LEU A 17 -18.97 -22.92 39.93
N PRO A 18 -18.98 -23.93 40.84
CA PRO A 18 -18.54 -23.75 42.22
C PRO A 18 -17.03 -23.49 42.27
N ALA A 19 -16.61 -22.60 43.18
CA ALA A 19 -15.21 -22.16 43.31
C ALA A 19 -14.21 -23.33 43.50
N SER A 20 -14.63 -24.42 44.15
CA SER A 20 -13.81 -25.62 44.32
C SER A 20 -13.42 -26.30 43.00
N THR A 21 -14.29 -26.24 41.99
CA THR A 21 -14.02 -26.79 40.65
C THR A 21 -13.17 -25.85 39.79
N LEU A 22 -13.25 -24.54 40.04
CA LEU A 22 -12.41 -23.56 39.36
C LEU A 22 -10.96 -23.65 39.87
N SER A 23 -10.77 -23.79 41.18
CA SER A 23 -9.45 -23.98 41.79
C SER A 23 -8.80 -25.30 41.39
N SER A 24 -9.57 -26.38 41.22
CA SER A 24 -9.01 -27.66 40.75
C SER A 24 -8.63 -27.65 39.26
N LEU A 25 -9.17 -26.71 38.49
CA LEU A 25 -8.84 -26.48 37.08
C LEU A 25 -7.64 -25.53 36.86
N GLY A 26 -7.07 -24.96 37.93
CA GLY A 26 -5.90 -24.06 37.85
C GLY A 26 -6.21 -22.68 37.25
N LEU A 27 -7.46 -22.23 37.31
CA LEU A 27 -7.91 -20.91 36.83
C LEU A 27 -7.62 -19.82 37.88
N ASP A 28 -6.35 -19.47 38.07
CA ASP A 28 -5.95 -18.34 38.91
C ASP A 28 -5.17 -17.31 38.06
N PRO A 29 -5.73 -16.12 37.74
CA PRO A 29 -7.08 -15.60 38.03
C PRO A 29 -8.15 -15.96 36.98
N VAL A 30 -9.42 -15.99 37.40
CA VAL A 30 -10.57 -16.14 36.51
C VAL A 30 -10.64 -14.95 35.52
N PRO A 31 -10.75 -15.19 34.20
CA PRO A 31 -10.84 -14.10 33.23
C PRO A 31 -12.15 -13.33 33.43
N ALA A 32 -12.05 -12.05 33.80
CA ALA A 32 -13.20 -11.19 34.02
C ALA A 32 -13.71 -10.51 32.73
N THR A 33 -12.88 -10.46 31.68
CA THR A 33 -13.14 -9.68 30.48
C THR A 33 -13.26 -10.60 29.24
N PRO A 34 -14.23 -10.36 28.35
CA PRO A 34 -14.26 -11.02 27.04
C PRO A 34 -13.01 -10.66 26.22
N GLY A 35 -12.42 -11.64 25.55
CA GLY A 35 -11.15 -11.50 24.82
C GLY A 35 -9.89 -11.88 25.61
N ALA A 36 -10.01 -12.20 26.90
CA ALA A 36 -8.90 -12.70 27.69
C ALA A 36 -8.42 -14.11 27.22
N PRO A 37 -7.14 -14.45 27.42
CA PRO A 37 -6.62 -15.76 27.06
C PRO A 37 -7.15 -16.87 27.97
N ILE A 38 -7.69 -17.94 27.39
CA ILE A 38 -8.03 -19.21 28.06
C ILE A 38 -7.35 -20.37 27.34
N GLU A 39 -6.78 -21.32 28.09
CA GLU A 39 -6.28 -22.56 27.51
C GLU A 39 -7.41 -23.50 27.05
N HIS A 40 -7.23 -24.15 25.90
CA HIS A 40 -8.23 -25.08 25.37
C HIS A 40 -8.52 -26.29 26.28
N THR A 41 -7.54 -26.74 27.08
CA THR A 41 -7.65 -27.82 28.08
C THR A 41 -8.68 -27.48 29.16
N ILE A 42 -8.76 -26.22 29.55
CA ILE A 42 -9.71 -25.70 30.53
C ILE A 42 -11.14 -25.76 29.96
N LEU A 43 -11.33 -25.38 28.69
CA LEU A 43 -12.63 -25.48 28.02
C LEU A 43 -13.11 -26.94 27.90
N LEU A 44 -12.19 -27.87 27.64
CA LEU A 44 -12.49 -29.31 27.66
C LEU A 44 -12.97 -29.76 29.04
N ALA A 45 -12.30 -29.34 30.12
CA ALA A 45 -12.69 -29.69 31.48
C ALA A 45 -14.06 -29.09 31.86
N ILE A 46 -14.32 -27.83 31.49
CA ILE A 46 -15.61 -27.16 31.70
C ILE A 46 -16.75 -27.88 30.97
N SER A 47 -16.53 -28.31 29.72
CA SER A 47 -17.54 -29.05 28.94
C SER A 47 -17.94 -30.36 29.62
N LYS A 48 -16.98 -31.07 30.22
CA LYS A 48 -17.21 -32.32 30.95
C LYS A 48 -17.95 -32.07 32.28
N ALA A 49 -17.56 -31.03 33.01
CA ALA A 49 -18.18 -30.68 34.30
C ALA A 49 -19.64 -30.22 34.16
N THR A 50 -19.95 -29.51 33.07
CA THR A 50 -21.29 -28.93 32.81
C THR A 50 -22.17 -29.77 31.90
N GLN A 51 -21.66 -30.92 31.41
CA GLN A 51 -22.31 -31.77 30.42
C GLN A 51 -22.81 -31.00 29.17
N SER A 52 -22.21 -29.86 28.87
CA SER A 52 -22.58 -29.01 27.75
C SER A 52 -21.78 -29.38 26.51
N SER A 53 -22.35 -29.15 25.31
CA SER A 53 -21.62 -29.42 24.08
C SER A 53 -20.42 -28.48 23.96
N LEU A 54 -19.22 -29.04 23.75
CA LEU A 54 -18.00 -28.27 23.54
C LEU A 54 -18.10 -27.33 22.33
N ASN A 55 -18.84 -27.74 21.30
CA ASN A 55 -19.19 -26.90 20.16
C ASN A 55 -19.98 -25.64 20.57
N SER A 56 -20.76 -25.65 21.66
CA SER A 56 -21.45 -24.45 22.12
C SER A 56 -20.51 -23.44 22.78
N LEU A 57 -19.46 -23.93 23.47
CA LEU A 57 -18.43 -23.14 24.15
C LEU A 57 -17.43 -22.52 23.17
N LEU A 58 -17.07 -23.25 22.10
CA LEU A 58 -16.13 -22.78 21.07
C LEU A 58 -16.74 -21.81 20.05
N ARG A 59 -18.06 -21.59 20.05
CA ARG A 59 -18.69 -20.64 19.13
C ARG A 59 -18.20 -19.23 19.42
N GLY A 60 -17.51 -18.64 18.43
CA GLY A 60 -16.97 -17.28 18.51
C GLY A 60 -15.61 -17.18 19.20
N THR A 61 -14.98 -18.29 19.61
CA THR A 61 -13.60 -18.26 20.10
C THR A 61 -12.62 -18.12 18.95
N LYS A 62 -11.65 -17.21 19.07
CA LYS A 62 -10.53 -17.05 18.12
C LYS A 62 -9.23 -17.47 18.81
N VAL A 63 -8.20 -17.79 18.03
CA VAL A 63 -6.86 -18.04 18.58
C VAL A 63 -6.34 -16.75 19.19
N TYR A 64 -5.97 -16.79 20.46
CA TYR A 64 -5.42 -15.63 21.15
C TYR A 64 -4.04 -15.32 20.57
N THR A 65 -3.91 -14.13 20.00
CA THR A 65 -2.64 -13.57 19.55
C THR A 65 -2.29 -12.44 20.51
N PRO A 66 -1.15 -12.52 21.23
CA PRO A 66 -0.77 -11.46 22.16
C PRO A 66 -0.63 -10.14 21.40
N PRO A 67 -0.98 -9.00 22.02
CA PRO A 67 -0.75 -7.71 21.39
C PRO A 67 0.74 -7.59 21.03
N PRO A 68 1.06 -7.05 19.84
CA PRO A 68 2.44 -6.88 19.45
C PRO A 68 3.16 -6.06 20.52
N PRO A 69 4.41 -6.41 20.88
CA PRO A 69 5.15 -5.66 21.87
C PRO A 69 5.20 -4.18 21.45
N PRO A 70 5.17 -3.23 22.41
CA PRO A 70 5.29 -1.82 22.09
C PRO A 70 6.58 -1.61 21.28
N LYS A 71 6.49 -0.82 20.22
CA LYS A 71 7.65 -0.51 19.38
C LYS A 71 8.71 0.15 20.25
N PRO A 72 10.00 -0.22 20.11
CA PRO A 72 11.06 0.43 20.87
C PRO A 72 11.03 1.94 20.59
N GLU A 73 11.09 2.74 21.66
CA GLU A 73 11.21 4.19 21.53
C GLU A 73 12.51 4.52 20.80
N HIS A 74 12.46 5.49 19.88
CA HIS A 74 13.65 5.89 19.13
C HIS A 74 14.67 6.55 20.06
N SER A 75 15.96 6.25 19.85
CA SER A 75 17.02 6.89 20.64
C SER A 75 16.99 8.41 20.49
N PRO A 76 17.31 9.19 21.54
CA PRO A 76 17.28 10.65 21.49
C PRO A 76 18.22 11.22 20.41
N GLU A 77 19.34 10.55 20.14
CA GLU A 77 20.26 10.89 19.04
C GLU A 77 19.61 10.76 17.67
N TYR A 78 18.83 9.70 17.44
CA TYR A 78 18.11 9.50 16.18
C TYR A 78 17.04 10.57 15.96
N VAL A 79 16.31 10.94 17.02
CA VAL A 79 15.30 12.01 16.95
C VAL A 79 15.96 13.35 16.63
N ALA A 80 17.11 13.66 17.26
CA ALA A 80 17.87 14.87 16.95
C ALA A 80 18.38 14.89 15.50
N LEU A 81 18.84 13.75 14.98
CA LEU A 81 19.26 13.61 13.58
C LEU A 81 18.09 13.81 12.61
N MET A 82 16.93 13.22 12.88
CA MET A 82 15.73 13.40 12.06
C MET A 82 15.23 14.85 12.06
N ALA A 83 15.27 15.51 13.21
CA ALA A 83 14.93 16.93 13.32
C ALA A 83 15.88 17.80 12.49
N ARG A 84 17.17 17.48 12.51
CA ARG A 84 18.17 18.15 11.68
C ARG A 84 17.92 17.93 10.18
N LEU A 85 17.65 16.70 9.76
CA LEU A 85 17.39 16.37 8.35
C LEU A 85 16.17 17.12 7.80
N ARG A 86 15.05 17.12 8.53
CA ARG A 86 13.85 17.88 8.13
C ARG A 86 14.14 19.36 7.97
N LYS A 87 14.88 19.93 8.92
CA LYS A 87 15.28 21.34 8.86
C LYS A 87 16.19 21.64 7.67
N GLU A 88 17.09 20.72 7.32
CA GLU A 88 17.94 20.86 6.13
C GLU A 88 17.14 20.76 4.83
N GLU A 89 16.13 19.89 4.78
CA GLU A 89 15.22 19.74 3.64
C GLU A 89 14.33 20.97 3.46
N GLU A 90 13.66 21.44 4.53
CA GLU A 90 12.87 22.69 4.53
C GLU A 90 13.69 23.89 4.07
N ARG A 91 14.98 23.96 4.48
CA ARG A 91 15.89 25.01 4.02
C ARG A 91 16.18 24.93 2.52
N ARG A 92 16.34 23.73 1.98
CA ARG A 92 16.55 23.52 0.53
C ARG A 92 15.32 23.91 -0.25
N GLU A 93 14.14 23.51 0.20
CA GLU A 93 12.86 23.88 -0.42
C GLU A 93 12.65 25.40 -0.37
N TYR A 94 12.87 26.02 0.79
CA TYR A 94 12.78 27.48 0.91
C TYR A 94 13.79 28.19 0.01
N ALA A 95 15.04 27.70 -0.04
CA ALA A 95 16.05 28.24 -0.93
C ALA A 95 15.63 28.12 -2.40
N GLN A 96 15.03 27.00 -2.81
CA GLN A 96 14.48 26.82 -4.16
C GLN A 96 13.36 27.83 -4.44
N LEU A 97 12.41 28.01 -3.51
CA LEU A 97 11.31 28.96 -3.66
C LEU A 97 11.79 30.41 -3.73
N VAL A 98 12.84 30.76 -2.99
CA VAL A 98 13.44 32.11 -3.00
C VAL A 98 14.34 32.32 -4.23
N SER A 99 15.07 31.29 -4.68
CA SER A 99 15.92 31.37 -5.87
C SER A 99 15.12 31.31 -7.16
N ARG A 100 13.92 30.73 -7.14
CA ARG A 100 13.05 30.63 -8.31
C ARG A 100 12.61 32.02 -8.75
N LYS A 101 12.99 32.42 -9.96
CA LYS A 101 12.55 33.69 -10.53
C LYS A 101 11.07 33.55 -10.91
N PRO A 102 10.23 34.59 -10.77
CA PRO A 102 8.80 34.51 -11.09
C PRO A 102 8.50 34.15 -12.57
N GLY A 103 9.48 34.29 -13.48
CA GLY A 103 9.40 33.82 -14.87
C GLY A 103 9.61 32.31 -15.05
N ASP A 104 10.30 31.65 -14.12
CA ASP A 104 10.62 30.21 -14.17
C ASP A 104 9.43 29.34 -13.73
N ILE A 105 8.33 29.94 -13.26
CA ILE A 105 7.09 29.24 -12.92
C ILE A 105 6.38 28.71 -14.17
N TYR A 106 6.60 29.34 -15.34
CA TYR A 106 5.98 28.96 -16.61
C TYR A 106 6.90 28.17 -17.55
N LEU A 107 8.23 28.17 -17.31
CA LEU A 107 9.22 27.53 -18.18
C LEU A 107 9.69 26.15 -17.68
N ASP A 108 9.36 25.77 -16.44
CA ASP A 108 9.77 24.49 -15.82
C ASP A 108 8.91 23.28 -16.26
N THR A 109 8.14 23.43 -17.35
CA THR A 109 7.29 22.37 -17.91
C THR A 109 7.82 21.73 -19.18
N ASP A 110 8.96 22.18 -19.68
CA ASP A 110 9.68 21.44 -20.71
C ASP A 110 10.68 20.55 -20.00
N ASP A 111 10.17 19.35 -19.74
CA ASP A 111 10.94 18.17 -19.40
C ASP A 111 12.26 18.17 -20.19
N GLU A 112 13.39 18.49 -19.54
CA GLU A 112 14.64 17.89 -19.99
C GLU A 112 14.41 16.40 -19.82
N ASP A 113 13.98 15.76 -20.92
CA ASP A 113 13.91 14.31 -21.05
C ASP A 113 15.35 13.82 -20.87
N ASP A 114 15.78 13.70 -19.62
CA ASP A 114 17.01 13.01 -19.22
C ASP A 114 16.87 11.62 -19.78
N ILE A 115 17.40 11.44 -21.00
CA ILE A 115 17.57 10.15 -21.64
C ILE A 115 18.39 9.36 -20.62
N SER A 116 17.67 8.55 -19.84
CA SER A 116 18.26 7.90 -18.70
C SER A 116 19.38 7.04 -19.27
N PRO A 117 20.64 7.23 -18.85
CA PRO A 117 21.75 6.48 -19.44
C PRO A 117 21.54 4.95 -19.31
N SER A 118 20.74 4.53 -18.33
CA SER A 118 20.25 3.15 -18.16
C SER A 118 19.37 2.65 -19.31
N LEU A 119 18.54 3.50 -19.92
CA LEU A 119 17.69 3.14 -21.07
C LEU A 119 18.56 2.86 -22.30
N VAL A 120 19.48 3.78 -22.60
CA VAL A 120 20.43 3.63 -23.71
C VAL A 120 21.28 2.37 -23.51
N PHE A 121 21.72 2.13 -22.29
CA PHE A 121 22.48 0.92 -21.96
C PHE A 121 21.66 -0.37 -22.15
N ASN A 122 20.38 -0.38 -21.76
CA ASN A 122 19.51 -1.54 -21.95
C ASN A 122 19.31 -1.86 -23.43
N ILE A 123 19.06 -0.84 -24.24
CA ILE A 123 18.91 -0.97 -25.70
C ILE A 123 20.23 -1.41 -26.36
N LEU A 124 21.37 -0.91 -25.90
CA LEU A 124 22.66 -1.33 -26.41
C LEU A 124 22.95 -2.79 -26.05
N LEU A 125 22.72 -3.16 -24.79
CA LEU A 125 22.98 -4.51 -24.29
C LEU A 125 22.13 -5.56 -25.02
N SER A 126 20.86 -5.28 -25.29
CA SER A 126 19.98 -6.17 -26.04
C SER A 126 20.46 -6.38 -27.48
N ILE A 127 20.86 -5.30 -28.17
CA ILE A 127 21.38 -5.35 -29.55
C ILE A 127 22.68 -6.17 -29.60
N VAL A 128 23.62 -5.92 -28.69
CA VAL A 128 24.91 -6.64 -28.65
C VAL A 128 24.70 -8.12 -28.32
N MET A 129 23.86 -8.43 -27.32
CA MET A 129 23.56 -9.81 -26.95
C MET A 129 22.83 -10.56 -28.08
N CYS A 130 21.90 -9.91 -28.79
CA CYS A 130 21.21 -10.51 -29.92
C CYS A 130 22.16 -10.73 -31.11
N ALA A 131 23.00 -9.74 -31.44
CA ALA A 131 24.03 -9.88 -32.48
C ALA A 131 25.00 -11.02 -32.16
N GLY A 132 25.47 -11.10 -30.91
CA GLY A 132 26.39 -12.12 -30.43
C GLY A 132 25.79 -13.52 -30.45
N THR A 133 24.54 -13.68 -29.99
CA THR A 133 23.84 -14.98 -30.05
C THR A 133 23.60 -15.41 -31.49
N MET A 134 23.17 -14.50 -32.37
CA MET A 134 22.96 -14.83 -33.80
C MET A 134 24.27 -15.20 -34.50
N PHE A 135 25.37 -14.53 -34.17
CA PHE A 135 26.69 -14.84 -34.70
C PHE A 135 27.24 -16.20 -34.19
N TYR A 136 26.94 -16.55 -32.93
CA TYR A 136 27.30 -17.84 -32.35
C TYR A 136 26.51 -18.99 -32.98
N LEU A 137 25.20 -18.82 -33.17
CA LEU A 137 24.33 -19.83 -33.80
C LEU A 137 24.74 -20.12 -35.24
N THR A 138 25.19 -19.10 -35.96
CA THR A 138 25.66 -19.22 -37.34
C THR A 138 27.12 -19.70 -37.44
N ARG A 139 27.78 -20.12 -36.34
CA ARG A 139 29.19 -20.54 -36.35
C ARG A 139 29.51 -21.77 -37.22
N TRP A 140 28.50 -22.57 -37.54
CA TRP A 140 28.66 -23.78 -38.35
C TRP A 140 28.54 -23.51 -39.85
N TRP A 141 28.31 -22.24 -40.24
CA TRP A 141 28.18 -21.83 -41.64
C TRP A 141 29.54 -21.48 -42.23
N THR A 142 29.84 -21.97 -43.43
CA THR A 142 31.14 -21.78 -44.11
C THR A 142 31.34 -20.35 -44.63
N ASN A 143 30.26 -19.56 -44.78
CA ASN A 143 30.30 -18.22 -45.35
C ASN A 143 30.37 -17.15 -44.25
N ASP A 144 31.57 -16.63 -43.99
CA ASP A 144 31.77 -15.60 -42.96
C ASP A 144 30.98 -14.31 -43.24
N GLY A 145 30.87 -13.90 -44.50
CA GLY A 145 30.07 -12.72 -44.88
C GLY A 145 28.58 -12.88 -44.57
N LEU A 146 28.03 -14.08 -44.78
CA LEU A 146 26.62 -14.36 -44.51
C LEU A 146 26.33 -14.36 -43.00
N ARG A 147 27.28 -14.84 -42.18
CA ARG A 147 27.18 -14.82 -40.72
C ARG A 147 27.09 -13.40 -40.17
N VAL A 148 27.95 -12.52 -40.68
CA VAL A 148 27.95 -11.09 -40.31
C VAL A 148 26.68 -10.40 -40.78
N LEU A 149 26.21 -10.69 -42.00
CA LEU A 149 24.98 -10.09 -42.54
C LEU A 149 23.76 -10.48 -41.68
N VAL A 150 23.65 -11.76 -41.32
CA VAL A 150 22.53 -12.27 -40.52
C VAL A 150 22.57 -11.73 -39.08
N SER A 151 23.75 -11.65 -38.44
CA SER A 151 23.85 -11.08 -37.09
C SER A 151 23.60 -9.56 -37.06
N LEU A 152 24.07 -8.82 -38.07
CA LEU A 152 23.80 -7.38 -38.21
C LEU A 152 22.32 -7.12 -38.51
N GLY A 153 21.69 -7.95 -39.35
CA GLY A 153 20.25 -7.88 -39.62
C GLY A 153 19.41 -8.12 -38.36
N ALA A 154 19.76 -9.12 -37.55
CA ALA A 154 19.10 -9.38 -36.27
C ALA A 154 19.24 -8.20 -35.30
N ALA A 155 20.45 -7.63 -35.20
CA ALA A 155 20.73 -6.46 -34.38
C ALA A 155 19.87 -5.24 -34.76
N VAL A 156 19.76 -4.94 -36.06
CA VAL A 156 18.95 -3.83 -36.57
C VAL A 156 17.46 -4.05 -36.29
N LEU A 157 16.96 -5.27 -36.50
CA LEU A 157 15.54 -5.59 -36.23
C LEU A 157 15.19 -5.40 -34.74
N VAL A 158 16.04 -5.87 -33.83
CA VAL A 158 15.84 -5.68 -32.39
C VAL A 158 15.91 -4.20 -32.01
N GLY A 159 16.90 -3.47 -32.53
CA GLY A 159 17.00 -2.02 -32.28
C GLY A 159 15.75 -1.25 -32.73
N VAL A 160 15.20 -1.55 -33.91
CA VAL A 160 13.95 -0.94 -34.39
C VAL A 160 12.78 -1.30 -33.48
N ALA A 161 12.68 -2.56 -33.05
CA ALA A 161 11.61 -3.00 -32.15
C ALA A 161 11.64 -2.25 -30.82
N GLU A 162 12.81 -2.09 -30.20
CA GLU A 162 12.92 -1.41 -28.91
C GLU A 162 12.68 0.09 -29.00
N VAL A 163 13.24 0.75 -30.02
CA VAL A 163 13.02 2.19 -30.25
C VAL A 163 11.55 2.49 -30.51
N THR A 164 10.86 1.65 -31.29
CA THR A 164 9.42 1.84 -31.57
C THR A 164 8.54 1.64 -30.33
N VAL A 165 8.86 0.67 -29.47
CA VAL A 165 8.17 0.48 -28.18
C VAL A 165 8.33 1.73 -27.30
N TYR A 166 9.54 2.26 -27.20
CA TYR A 166 9.80 3.47 -26.41
C TYR A 166 9.14 4.71 -27.03
N ALA A 167 9.24 4.90 -28.34
CA ALA A 167 8.56 5.99 -29.03
C ALA A 167 7.03 5.94 -28.84
N GLY A 168 6.45 4.73 -28.85
CA GLY A 168 5.05 4.50 -28.54
C GLY A 168 4.68 4.87 -27.11
N TYR A 169 5.53 4.49 -26.14
CA TYR A 169 5.38 4.89 -24.74
C TYR A 169 5.43 6.42 -24.58
N LEU A 170 6.45 7.07 -25.14
CA LEU A 170 6.64 8.51 -25.05
C LEU A 170 5.46 9.27 -25.65
N ARG A 171 4.93 8.78 -26.78
CA ARG A 171 3.72 9.35 -27.40
C ARG A 171 2.50 9.23 -26.49
N LYS A 172 2.32 8.10 -25.79
CA LYS A 172 1.19 7.89 -24.86
C LYS A 172 1.31 8.77 -23.61
N VAL A 173 2.52 8.94 -23.09
CA VAL A 173 2.79 9.83 -21.95
C VAL A 173 2.52 11.27 -22.32
N ARG A 174 3.04 11.74 -23.47
CA ARG A 174 2.78 13.09 -23.99
C ARG A 174 1.28 13.34 -24.16
N GLN A 175 0.56 12.41 -24.80
CA GLN A 175 -0.90 12.49 -24.92
C GLN A 175 -1.64 12.56 -23.57
N SER A 176 -1.09 11.95 -22.52
CA SER A 176 -1.70 12.00 -21.18
C SER A 176 -1.43 13.33 -20.49
N LYS A 177 -0.21 13.86 -20.60
CA LYS A 177 0.16 15.20 -20.14
C LYS A 177 -0.68 16.28 -20.83
N ASP A 178 -0.89 16.19 -22.14
CA ASP A 178 -1.72 17.14 -22.89
C ASP A 178 -3.20 17.08 -22.47
N LYS A 179 -3.71 15.89 -22.20
CA LYS A 179 -5.07 15.67 -21.66
C LYS A 179 -5.23 16.16 -20.22
N GLU A 180 -4.15 16.22 -19.46
CA GLU A 180 -4.16 16.75 -18.09
C GLU A 180 -4.05 18.28 -18.10
N ARG A 181 -3.11 18.85 -18.88
CA ARG A 181 -2.94 20.30 -19.06
C ARG A 181 -4.19 20.99 -19.62
N SER A 182 -4.97 20.28 -20.46
CA SER A 182 -6.24 20.80 -20.99
C SER A 182 -7.37 20.89 -19.97
N LYS A 183 -7.27 20.24 -18.81
CA LYS A 183 -8.24 20.36 -17.71
C LYS A 183 -7.88 21.59 -16.87
N ARG A 184 -8.45 22.75 -17.22
CA ARG A 184 -8.33 23.95 -16.40
C ARG A 184 -9.08 23.76 -15.07
N GLU A 185 -8.36 23.88 -13.97
CA GLU A 185 -8.93 23.89 -12.62
C GLU A 185 -9.80 25.15 -12.45
N LYS A 186 -11.09 24.97 -12.17
CA LYS A 186 -11.96 26.07 -11.76
C LYS A 186 -11.79 26.25 -10.26
N LYS A 187 -11.06 27.28 -9.85
CA LYS A 187 -10.99 27.67 -8.44
C LYS A 187 -12.23 28.48 -8.12
N GLU A 188 -13.18 27.87 -7.42
CA GLU A 188 -14.24 28.60 -6.75
C GLU A 188 -13.71 29.15 -5.43
N PHE A 189 -13.96 30.42 -5.19
CA PHE A 189 -13.56 31.09 -3.96
C PHE A 189 -14.52 30.66 -2.84
N ILE A 190 -14.05 29.79 -1.94
CA ILE A 190 -14.79 29.36 -0.77
C ILE A 190 -14.57 30.37 0.35
N GLY A 191 -15.08 31.59 0.17
CA GLY A 191 -15.15 32.63 1.21
C GLY A 191 -13.82 33.09 1.82
N GLU A 192 -13.86 34.24 2.49
CA GLU A 192 -12.75 34.72 3.31
C GLU A 192 -12.90 34.11 4.71
N TYR A 193 -11.89 33.38 5.19
CA TYR A 193 -11.89 32.81 6.54
C TYR A 193 -11.64 33.93 7.55
N THR A 194 -12.71 34.50 8.12
CA THR A 194 -12.66 35.61 9.09
C THR A 194 -12.33 35.21 10.52
N GLY A 195 -12.00 33.94 10.79
CA GLY A 195 -11.44 33.53 12.10
C GLY A 195 -12.39 33.59 13.29
N GLU A 196 -13.63 34.05 13.12
CA GLU A 196 -14.68 33.98 14.14
C GLU A 196 -15.60 32.77 13.87
N GLY A 197 -15.82 31.96 14.90
CA GLY A 197 -16.62 30.75 14.81
C GLY A 197 -18.06 31.08 14.40
N ALA A 198 -18.44 30.66 13.19
CA ALA A 198 -19.80 30.80 12.70
C ALA A 198 -20.73 29.82 13.42
N GLU A 199 -21.76 30.35 14.08
CA GLU A 199 -22.96 29.61 14.49
C GLU A 199 -23.67 29.04 13.25
N PRO A 200 -24.29 27.85 13.34
CA PRO A 200 -24.80 27.15 12.16
C PRO A 200 -26.15 27.70 11.74
N ASP A 201 -26.18 28.60 10.74
CA ASP A 201 -27.41 28.99 10.07
C ASP A 201 -27.91 27.85 9.14
N GLY A 202 -29.15 27.44 9.39
CA GLY A 202 -29.81 26.22 8.89
C GLY A 202 -30.21 26.21 7.41
N HIS A 203 -29.32 26.59 6.50
CA HIS A 203 -29.53 26.42 5.06
C HIS A 203 -28.32 25.79 4.37
N MET A 204 -27.86 24.66 4.90
CA MET A 204 -26.94 23.78 4.19
C MET A 204 -27.76 22.85 3.30
N GLU A 205 -28.12 23.36 2.11
CA GLU A 205 -28.50 22.49 0.99
C GLU A 205 -27.38 21.46 0.84
N SER A 206 -27.77 20.18 0.82
CA SER A 206 -26.86 19.04 0.88
C SER A 206 -25.80 19.17 -0.20
N VAL A 207 -24.64 19.72 0.17
CA VAL A 207 -23.41 19.55 -0.58
C VAL A 207 -23.15 18.06 -0.48
N ASP A 208 -23.61 17.33 -1.50
CA ASP A 208 -23.27 15.94 -1.74
C ASP A 208 -21.80 15.82 -1.38
N LYS A 209 -21.51 15.00 -0.36
CA LYS A 209 -20.15 14.64 0.04
C LYS A 209 -19.39 14.31 -1.24
N LEU A 210 -18.63 15.27 -1.76
CA LEU A 210 -17.75 15.04 -2.89
C LEU A 210 -16.65 14.16 -2.30
N GLU A 211 -16.91 12.88 -2.41
CA GLU A 211 -16.04 11.79 -2.03
C GLU A 211 -14.77 11.95 -2.87
N ILE A 212 -13.78 12.60 -2.26
CA ILE A 212 -12.41 12.72 -2.76
C ILE A 212 -11.81 11.32 -2.75
N TRP A 213 -12.16 10.52 -3.73
CA TRP A 213 -11.67 9.17 -3.90
C TRP A 213 -10.83 9.11 -5.17
N GLY A 214 -9.57 8.71 -4.98
CA GLY A 214 -8.45 8.92 -5.91
C GLY A 214 -8.79 8.75 -7.38
N ARG A 215 -8.44 9.78 -8.17
CA ARG A 215 -8.50 9.81 -9.64
C ARG A 215 -7.61 8.71 -10.23
N GLY A 216 -8.23 7.66 -10.72
CA GLY A 216 -7.64 6.64 -11.57
C GLY A 216 -8.76 5.90 -12.30
N ILE A 217 -8.50 5.36 -13.49
CA ILE A 217 -9.53 4.76 -14.37
C ILE A 217 -10.31 3.59 -13.72
N ASN A 218 -9.82 3.08 -12.59
CA ASN A 218 -10.42 2.01 -11.79
C ASN A 218 -10.84 2.43 -10.37
N GLY A 219 -10.85 3.73 -10.06
CA GLY A 219 -11.01 4.24 -8.69
C GLY A 219 -9.78 3.93 -7.82
N GLY A 220 -9.35 4.89 -6.99
CA GLY A 220 -8.14 4.73 -6.17
C GLY A 220 -8.10 3.43 -5.35
N MET A 221 -6.89 2.90 -5.10
CA MET A 221 -6.63 1.62 -4.41
C MET A 221 -7.47 1.42 -3.13
N ARG A 222 -7.68 2.48 -2.37
CA ARG A 222 -8.44 2.46 -1.13
C ARG A 222 -9.94 2.07 -1.36
N ARG A 223 -10.51 2.29 -2.56
CA ARG A 223 -11.95 2.08 -2.87
C ARG A 223 -12.19 0.59 -3.02
N ARG A 224 -11.25 -0.10 -3.67
CA ARG A 224 -11.23 -1.56 -3.76
C ARG A 224 -11.06 -2.23 -2.40
N VAL A 225 -10.31 -1.60 -1.49
CA VAL A 225 -10.17 -2.10 -0.12
C VAL A 225 -11.49 -1.93 0.64
N ARG A 226 -12.15 -0.78 0.51
CA ARG A 226 -13.47 -0.55 1.11
C ARG A 226 -14.54 -1.50 0.53
N GLU A 227 -14.62 -1.62 -0.80
CA GLU A 227 -15.56 -2.53 -1.47
C GLU A 227 -15.32 -4.00 -1.10
N LYS A 228 -14.06 -4.39 -0.80
CA LYS A 228 -13.77 -5.72 -0.24
C LYS A 228 -14.24 -5.86 1.21
N TRP A 229 -13.98 -4.86 2.05
CA TRP A 229 -14.43 -4.84 3.44
C TRP A 229 -15.96 -4.87 3.55
N ASP A 230 -16.65 -4.07 2.72
CA ASP A 230 -18.12 -4.01 2.71
C ASP A 230 -18.71 -5.36 2.24
N LYS A 231 -18.13 -5.99 1.20
CA LYS A 231 -18.52 -7.34 0.77
C LYS A 231 -18.25 -8.42 1.80
N GLU A 232 -17.13 -8.33 2.52
CA GLU A 232 -16.81 -9.26 3.61
C GLU A 232 -17.84 -9.14 4.74
N GLN A 233 -18.26 -7.92 5.11
CA GLN A 233 -19.30 -7.72 6.11
C GLN A 233 -20.69 -8.17 5.65
N GLU A 234 -21.08 -7.91 4.41
CA GLU A 234 -22.35 -8.41 3.84
C GLU A 234 -22.38 -9.94 3.72
N SER A 235 -21.23 -10.59 3.59
CA SER A 235 -21.13 -12.06 3.57
C SER A 235 -21.13 -12.71 4.95
N GLU A 236 -20.86 -11.92 6.01
CA GLU A 236 -20.85 -12.39 7.40
C GLU A 236 -22.21 -12.20 8.12
N THR A 237 -23.17 -11.49 7.50
CA THR A 237 -24.58 -11.36 7.95
C THR A 237 -25.50 -12.36 7.26
#